data_AF-A0A7S4SDP0-F1
#
_entry.id   AF-A0A7S4SDP0-F1
#
_cell.length_a   1.000
_cell.length_b   1.000
_cell.length_c   1.000
_cell.angle_alpha   90.00
_cell.angle_beta   90.00
_cell.angle_gamma   90.00
#
_symmetry.space_group_name_H-M   'P 1'
#
loop_
_entity.id
_entity.type
_entity.pdbx_description
1 polymer ?
#
loop_
_entity_poly.entity_id
_entity_poly.type
_entity_poly.pdbx_seq_one_letter_code
_entity_poly.pdbx_strand_id
1 'polypeptide(L)'
;VTVWQESDKFWITQTVRVQFDESTGLERYSGCFNIDPTVTHNKRKIYNSFHENAEKGVFGYCKEKRQWILFKNEGDTSLIHPCNVARDNQLAHSDTTDYFDIYSAADTSWFSASGTPLDMYFFESEDNGVDLQKTCGSFLNNGKCDLFLNTLGHRYDGGDCCASTCNHANCGRGDGIGIFGSNEIQGISFHYCVDPSLVPMTIFLNKVSSSRDPDVVDVTTVQLEDFYFAHGVDFWTETPVGAFFNVDCDGANILSVYIDDSMEKRPETIFVEDGAHCEVSVSNITDTNNDWDNTPIWWVNYTIFHGNDTVNEIISGFSGHQDMISFQRIPDCYFKTLIDYINISTAYTAQTHFTDALFWLINDDSDYSRCNDPFLIERFALSSIYFAAPALPASVALLSDTTELEISEHSEENVWISTDHQCRWENIVCNNGSVESLTVRY
;
A
#
# COMPACT_ATOMS: atom_id res chain seq x y z
N VAL A 1 24.34 2.15 -35.93
CA VAL A 1 23.65 1.24 -36.86
C VAL A 1 22.33 1.90 -37.21
N THR A 2 22.22 2.47 -38.41
CA THR A 2 20.99 3.13 -38.85
C THR A 2 20.11 2.05 -39.47
N VAL A 3 19.14 1.55 -38.70
CA VAL A 3 18.20 0.56 -39.22
C VAL A 3 17.18 1.31 -40.07
N TRP A 4 17.51 1.47 -41.36
CA TRP A 4 16.58 1.99 -42.38
C TRP A 4 15.63 0.86 -42.77
N GLN A 5 14.56 0.67 -42.02
CA GLN A 5 13.46 -0.15 -42.48
C GLN A 5 12.61 0.70 -43.45
N GLU A 6 13.03 0.80 -44.72
CA GLU A 6 12.25 1.44 -45.80
C GLU A 6 11.18 0.51 -46.41
N SER A 7 11.06 -0.72 -45.89
CA SER A 7 10.14 -1.72 -46.41
C SER A 7 8.73 -1.51 -45.86
N ASP A 8 7.77 -1.27 -46.75
CA ASP A 8 6.35 -1.23 -46.44
C ASP A 8 5.76 -2.61 -46.07
N LYS A 9 6.55 -3.67 -46.25
CA LYS A 9 6.15 -5.08 -46.02
C LYS A 9 6.41 -5.59 -44.61
N PHE A 10 7.32 -4.96 -43.88
CA PHE A 10 7.68 -5.37 -42.53
C PHE A 10 7.53 -4.17 -41.61
N TRP A 11 6.59 -4.27 -40.68
CA TRP A 11 6.36 -3.32 -39.61
C TRP A 11 6.58 -4.05 -38.31
N ILE A 12 7.44 -3.49 -37.45
CA ILE A 12 7.76 -4.13 -36.17
C ILE A 12 6.56 -3.95 -35.25
N THR A 13 6.09 -2.72 -35.10
CA THR A 13 4.98 -2.43 -34.20
C THR A 13 3.66 -2.52 -34.94
N GLN A 14 2.94 -3.63 -34.69
CA GLN A 14 1.59 -3.86 -35.23
C GLN A 14 0.52 -3.18 -34.37
N THR A 15 0.69 -3.23 -33.05
CA THR A 15 -0.18 -2.61 -32.07
C THR A 15 0.68 -1.77 -31.14
N VAL A 16 0.22 -0.58 -30.81
CA VAL A 16 0.86 0.26 -29.80
C VAL A 16 -0.18 0.71 -28.80
N ARG A 17 0.12 0.60 -27.50
CA ARG A 17 -0.70 1.25 -26.47
C ARG A 17 -0.08 2.59 -26.12
N VAL A 18 -0.90 3.62 -26.06
CA VAL A 18 -0.50 4.97 -25.70
C VAL A 18 -1.26 5.39 -24.46
N GLN A 19 -0.55 5.98 -23.50
CA GLN A 19 -1.15 6.59 -22.32
C GLN A 19 -0.73 8.06 -22.23
N PHE A 20 -1.73 8.93 -22.05
CA PHE A 20 -1.56 10.35 -21.76
C PHE A 20 -1.80 10.61 -20.28
N ASP A 21 -0.99 11.48 -19.70
CA ASP A 21 -1.21 11.99 -18.34
C ASP A 21 -2.51 12.83 -18.28
N GLU A 22 -3.23 12.78 -17.15
CA GLU A 22 -4.50 13.51 -16.97
C GLU A 22 -4.34 15.02 -17.14
N SER A 23 -3.19 15.58 -16.78
CA SER A 23 -2.91 17.01 -16.92
C SER A 23 -2.86 17.49 -18.37
N THR A 24 -2.73 16.56 -19.33
CA THR A 24 -2.66 16.88 -20.76
C THR A 24 -4.02 17.20 -21.38
N GLY A 25 -5.12 16.76 -20.75
CA GLY A 25 -6.47 16.82 -21.35
C GLY A 25 -6.67 15.89 -22.55
N LEU A 26 -5.73 14.96 -22.78
CA LEU A 26 -5.77 13.96 -23.84
C LEU A 26 -5.99 12.53 -23.31
N GLU A 27 -6.28 12.39 -22.01
CA GLU A 27 -6.46 11.11 -21.31
C GLU A 27 -7.50 10.22 -21.99
N ARG A 28 -8.55 10.82 -22.58
CA ARG A 28 -9.61 10.11 -23.32
C ARG A 28 -9.14 9.46 -24.62
N TYR A 29 -7.99 9.85 -25.14
CA TYR A 29 -7.35 9.26 -26.32
C TYR A 29 -6.34 8.17 -25.93
N SER A 30 -6.13 7.89 -24.64
CA SER A 30 -5.34 6.75 -24.18
C SER A 30 -5.99 5.43 -24.60
N GLY A 31 -5.17 4.42 -24.85
CA GLY A 31 -5.59 3.08 -25.23
C GLY A 31 -4.74 2.51 -26.36
N CYS A 32 -5.27 1.51 -27.05
CA CYS A 32 -4.55 0.82 -28.11
C CYS A 32 -4.80 1.43 -29.48
N PHE A 33 -3.78 1.33 -30.34
CA PHE A 33 -3.82 1.73 -31.73
C PHE A 33 -3.24 0.62 -32.59
N ASN A 34 -4.02 0.16 -33.58
CA ASN A 34 -3.60 -0.87 -34.53
C ASN A 34 -3.16 -0.24 -35.82
N ILE A 35 -2.08 -0.79 -36.38
CA ILE A 35 -1.65 -0.47 -37.73
C ILE A 35 -2.78 -0.76 -38.73
N ASP A 36 -3.07 0.20 -39.61
CA ASP A 36 -3.97 -0.03 -40.73
C ASP A 36 -3.17 -0.63 -41.89
N PRO A 37 -3.35 -1.92 -42.21
CA PRO A 37 -2.59 -2.53 -43.29
C PRO A 37 -2.98 -1.98 -44.66
N THR A 38 -4.16 -1.37 -44.80
CA THR A 38 -4.73 -0.92 -46.07
C THR A 38 -4.33 0.50 -46.44
N VAL A 39 -4.07 1.36 -45.44
CA VAL A 39 -3.75 2.76 -45.67
C VAL A 39 -2.24 2.99 -45.54
N THR A 40 -1.65 3.60 -46.57
CA THR A 40 -0.25 4.03 -46.55
C THR A 40 -0.13 5.46 -47.04
N HIS A 41 0.52 6.30 -46.24
CA HIS A 41 0.91 7.65 -46.63
C HIS A 41 2.43 7.72 -46.67
N ASN A 42 2.98 7.99 -47.86
CA ASN A 42 4.43 8.06 -48.07
C ASN A 42 5.19 6.79 -47.60
N LYS A 43 4.64 5.61 -47.92
CA LYS A 43 5.09 4.29 -47.46
C LYS A 43 4.96 4.04 -45.96
N ARG A 44 4.43 4.97 -45.17
CA ARG A 44 4.19 4.80 -43.74
C ARG A 44 2.75 4.45 -43.46
N LYS A 45 2.54 3.57 -42.49
CA LYS A 45 1.21 3.14 -42.08
C LYS A 45 0.63 4.16 -41.09
N ILE A 46 -0.70 4.20 -41.03
CA ILE A 46 -1.41 4.92 -39.98
C ILE A 46 -1.78 3.92 -38.88
N TYR A 47 -1.99 4.42 -37.67
CA TYR A 47 -2.47 3.62 -36.55
C TYR A 47 -3.83 4.15 -36.10
N ASN A 48 -4.85 3.30 -36.18
CA ASN A 48 -6.21 3.62 -35.77
C ASN A 48 -6.46 3.18 -34.33
N SER A 49 -7.08 4.05 -33.53
CA SER A 49 -7.54 3.70 -32.19
C SER A 49 -8.50 2.51 -32.22
N PHE A 50 -8.43 1.69 -31.18
CA PHE A 50 -9.35 0.58 -30.95
C PHE A 50 -10.77 1.06 -30.68
N HIS A 51 -11.75 0.16 -30.82
CA HIS A 51 -13.15 0.51 -30.58
C HIS A 51 -13.45 0.78 -29.10
N GLU A 52 -12.65 0.20 -28.21
CA GLU A 52 -12.69 0.32 -26.76
C GLU A 52 -12.11 1.64 -26.23
N ASN A 53 -11.27 2.33 -27.01
CA ASN A 53 -10.77 3.65 -26.61
C ASN A 53 -11.95 4.63 -26.47
N ALA A 54 -11.93 5.41 -25.39
CA ALA A 54 -13.01 6.34 -25.05
C ALA A 54 -13.27 7.35 -26.17
N GLU A 55 -12.20 7.88 -26.78
CA GLU A 55 -12.26 8.72 -27.97
C GLU A 55 -11.45 8.13 -29.13
N LYS A 56 -11.87 8.45 -30.36
CA LYS A 56 -11.24 7.93 -31.57
C LYS A 56 -10.12 8.85 -32.05
N GLY A 57 -8.93 8.29 -32.21
CA GLY A 57 -7.72 8.98 -32.66
C GLY A 57 -6.99 8.20 -33.74
N VAL A 58 -6.20 8.91 -34.54
CA VAL A 58 -5.31 8.33 -35.55
C VAL A 58 -3.93 8.92 -35.42
N PHE A 59 -2.92 8.04 -35.38
CA PHE A 59 -1.54 8.45 -35.59
C PHE A 59 -1.18 8.33 -37.07
N GLY A 60 -0.63 9.41 -37.63
CA GLY A 60 -0.12 9.41 -38.99
C GLY A 60 1.15 10.24 -39.11
N TYR A 61 2.06 9.81 -39.98
CA TYR A 61 3.31 10.52 -40.19
C TYR A 61 3.20 11.58 -41.28
N CYS A 62 3.53 12.82 -40.96
CA CYS A 62 3.66 13.90 -41.92
C CYS A 62 5.10 14.02 -42.43
N LYS A 63 5.34 13.64 -43.70
CA LYS A 63 6.68 13.67 -44.31
C LYS A 63 7.27 15.05 -44.45
N GLU A 64 6.45 16.06 -44.75
CA GLU A 64 6.92 17.44 -44.95
C GLU A 64 7.46 18.05 -43.65
N LYS A 65 6.80 17.75 -42.54
CA LYS A 65 7.20 18.20 -41.20
C LYS A 65 8.15 17.22 -40.50
N ARG A 66 8.26 15.99 -41.02
CA ARG A 66 8.98 14.86 -40.42
C ARG A 66 8.52 14.58 -38.99
N GLN A 67 7.21 14.51 -38.77
CA GLN A 67 6.61 14.34 -37.45
C GLN A 67 5.51 13.28 -37.48
N TRP A 68 5.37 12.52 -36.41
CA TRP A 68 4.13 11.80 -36.13
C TRP A 68 3.09 12.76 -35.57
N ILE A 69 1.85 12.61 -35.99
CA ILE A 69 0.74 13.47 -35.61
C ILE A 69 -0.40 12.58 -35.12
N LEU A 70 -0.88 12.85 -33.91
CA LEU A 70 -2.14 12.32 -33.40
C LEU A 70 -3.25 13.32 -33.72
N PHE A 71 -4.35 12.84 -34.30
CA PHE A 71 -5.49 13.67 -34.65
C PHE A 71 -6.81 12.93 -34.48
N LYS A 72 -7.90 13.70 -34.35
CA LYS A 72 -9.27 13.19 -34.16
C LYS A 72 -9.74 12.38 -35.37
N ASN A 73 -10.46 11.29 -35.09
CA ASN A 73 -11.10 10.46 -36.09
C ASN A 73 -12.62 10.50 -35.93
N GLU A 74 -13.28 11.42 -36.63
CA GLU A 74 -14.73 11.62 -36.58
C GLU A 74 -15.52 10.70 -37.54
N GLY A 75 -14.94 9.55 -37.93
CA GLY A 75 -15.69 8.47 -38.58
C GLY A 75 -15.60 8.37 -40.11
N ASP A 76 -14.62 9.02 -40.76
CA ASP A 76 -14.40 8.91 -42.22
C ASP A 76 -12.90 8.94 -42.61
N THR A 77 -12.08 8.08 -41.99
CA THR A 77 -10.64 8.32 -41.82
C THR A 77 -9.64 7.52 -42.62
N SER A 78 -10.02 6.86 -43.72
CA SER A 78 -9.00 6.23 -44.58
C SER A 78 -8.28 7.23 -45.52
N LEU A 79 -8.61 8.53 -45.50
CA LEU A 79 -8.15 9.49 -46.52
C LEU A 79 -7.53 10.81 -46.02
N ILE A 80 -7.57 11.13 -44.73
CA ILE A 80 -7.02 12.42 -44.26
C ILE A 80 -5.48 12.32 -44.22
N HIS A 81 -4.84 13.02 -45.16
CA HIS A 81 -3.38 13.09 -45.21
C HIS A 81 -2.84 13.78 -43.93
N PRO A 82 -1.92 13.16 -43.16
CA PRO A 82 -1.48 13.69 -41.86
C PRO A 82 -0.91 15.12 -41.93
N CYS A 83 -0.29 15.53 -43.03
CA CYS A 83 0.21 16.90 -43.19
C CYS A 83 -0.89 17.97 -43.36
N ASN A 84 -2.12 17.56 -43.70
CA ASN A 84 -3.24 18.45 -44.02
C ASN A 84 -4.31 18.48 -42.93
N VAL A 85 -4.03 17.89 -41.76
CA VAL A 85 -4.93 17.92 -40.61
C VAL A 85 -5.11 19.37 -40.16
N ALA A 86 -6.36 19.83 -40.08
CA ALA A 86 -6.68 21.14 -39.55
C ALA A 86 -6.24 21.24 -38.08
N ARG A 87 -5.76 22.42 -37.65
CA ARG A 87 -5.19 22.61 -36.31
C ARG A 87 -6.14 22.17 -35.18
N ASP A 88 -7.44 22.39 -35.35
CA ASP A 88 -8.47 22.05 -34.36
C ASP A 88 -8.71 20.53 -34.22
N ASN A 89 -8.29 19.76 -35.22
CA ASN A 89 -8.35 18.30 -35.23
C ASN A 89 -7.03 17.65 -34.83
N GLN A 90 -5.93 18.42 -34.83
CA GLN A 90 -4.65 17.97 -34.32
C GLN A 90 -4.71 17.92 -32.80
N LEU A 91 -4.28 16.80 -32.20
CA LEU A 91 -4.27 16.59 -30.76
C LEU A 91 -2.85 16.73 -30.23
N ALA A 92 -1.92 16.00 -30.84
CA ALA A 92 -0.51 16.00 -30.48
C ALA A 92 0.39 15.78 -31.69
N HIS A 93 1.67 16.07 -31.55
CA HIS A 93 2.70 15.72 -32.52
C HIS A 93 4.04 15.44 -31.85
N SER A 94 4.83 14.56 -32.44
CA SER A 94 6.21 14.33 -32.02
C SER A 94 7.09 15.53 -32.40
N ASP A 95 8.30 15.56 -31.86
CA ASP A 95 9.40 16.30 -32.45
C ASP A 95 9.76 15.73 -33.83
N THR A 96 10.65 16.42 -34.54
CA THR A 96 11.17 16.03 -35.83
C THR A 96 11.88 14.67 -35.73
N THR A 97 11.41 13.69 -36.47
CA THR A 97 11.92 12.32 -36.45
C THR A 97 11.93 11.71 -37.85
N ASP A 98 12.96 10.93 -38.15
CA ASP A 98 12.99 10.09 -39.36
C ASP A 98 12.56 8.65 -39.10
N TYR A 99 12.27 8.28 -37.85
CA TYR A 99 11.95 6.90 -37.50
C TYR A 99 10.70 6.42 -38.21
N PHE A 100 10.81 5.28 -38.88
CA PHE A 100 9.77 4.74 -39.75
C PHE A 100 8.58 4.19 -38.98
N ASP A 101 8.83 3.67 -37.78
CA ASP A 101 7.85 3.07 -36.87
C ASP A 101 7.45 4.06 -35.77
N ILE A 102 6.19 3.99 -35.33
CA ILE A 102 5.65 4.86 -34.29
C ILE A 102 6.29 4.59 -32.92
N TYR A 103 6.63 3.33 -32.62
CA TYR A 103 7.22 2.98 -31.33
C TYR A 103 8.59 3.63 -31.14
N SER A 104 9.36 3.75 -32.21
CA SER A 104 10.63 4.48 -32.19
C SER A 104 10.46 5.99 -31.96
N ALA A 105 9.26 6.54 -32.10
CA ALA A 105 8.95 7.92 -31.73
C ALA A 105 8.64 8.07 -30.23
N ALA A 106 8.57 6.99 -29.46
CA ALA A 106 8.44 7.04 -28.00
C ALA A 106 9.62 7.74 -27.32
N ASP A 107 10.82 7.57 -27.86
CA ASP A 107 12.05 8.21 -27.35
C ASP A 107 12.16 9.70 -27.74
N THR A 108 11.20 10.23 -28.50
CA THR A 108 11.19 11.63 -28.92
C THR A 108 10.21 12.43 -28.06
N SER A 109 10.48 13.72 -27.87
CA SER A 109 9.53 14.60 -27.18
C SER A 109 8.23 14.72 -27.97
N TRP A 110 7.11 14.74 -27.27
CA TRP A 110 5.79 15.00 -27.85
C TRP A 110 5.24 16.33 -27.35
N PHE A 111 4.40 16.95 -28.17
CA PHE A 111 3.79 18.24 -27.91
C PHE A 111 2.32 18.21 -28.27
N SER A 112 1.49 18.91 -27.50
CA SER A 112 0.09 19.19 -27.87
C SER A 112 0.01 20.08 -29.11
N ALA A 113 -1.17 20.22 -29.70
CA ALA A 113 -1.38 21.11 -30.85
C ALA A 113 -1.08 22.60 -30.58
N SER A 114 -1.01 23.02 -29.31
CA SER A 114 -0.58 24.35 -28.90
C SER A 114 0.94 24.47 -28.72
N GLY A 115 1.67 23.35 -28.70
CA GLY A 115 3.12 23.29 -28.50
C GLY A 115 3.56 23.04 -27.05
N THR A 116 2.64 22.77 -26.13
CA THR A 116 2.98 22.36 -24.75
C THR A 116 3.56 20.95 -24.78
N PRO A 117 4.72 20.69 -24.14
CA PRO A 117 5.27 19.34 -23.99
C PRO A 117 4.26 18.37 -23.36
N LEU A 118 4.28 17.12 -23.80
CA LEU A 118 3.41 16.05 -23.31
C LEU A 118 4.25 14.91 -22.77
N ASP A 119 3.84 14.37 -21.63
CA ASP A 119 4.30 13.08 -21.15
C ASP A 119 3.40 11.99 -21.75
N MET A 120 4.02 11.11 -22.55
CA MET A 120 3.35 10.04 -23.28
C MET A 120 4.10 8.74 -23.07
N TYR A 121 3.38 7.68 -22.74
CA TYR A 121 3.95 6.34 -22.54
C TYR A 121 3.51 5.42 -23.67
N PHE A 122 4.48 4.76 -24.30
CA PHE A 122 4.25 3.78 -25.35
C PHE A 122 4.57 2.39 -24.83
N PHE A 123 3.67 1.43 -25.07
CA PHE A 123 3.86 0.04 -24.67
C PHE A 123 3.81 -0.86 -25.91
N GLU A 124 4.80 -1.75 -26.01
CA GLU A 124 4.89 -2.83 -27.00
C GLU A 124 4.85 -4.19 -26.29
N SER A 125 4.27 -5.21 -26.92
CA SER A 125 4.28 -6.59 -26.43
C SER A 125 5.07 -7.45 -27.41
N GLU A 126 5.93 -8.31 -26.85
CA GLU A 126 6.80 -9.22 -27.60
C GLU A 126 5.99 -10.23 -28.46
N ASP A 127 4.72 -10.49 -28.10
CA ASP A 127 3.84 -11.47 -28.76
C ASP A 127 2.94 -10.84 -29.84
N ASN A 128 3.50 -10.00 -30.71
CA ASN A 128 2.80 -9.32 -31.81
C ASN A 128 1.54 -8.53 -31.35
N GLY A 129 1.53 -8.04 -30.11
CA GLY A 129 0.42 -7.27 -29.56
C GLY A 129 -0.80 -8.07 -29.08
N VAL A 130 -0.77 -9.41 -29.08
CA VAL A 130 -1.90 -10.22 -28.60
C VAL A 130 -2.21 -9.93 -27.11
N ASP A 131 -1.19 -9.74 -26.29
CA ASP A 131 -1.38 -9.40 -24.88
C ASP A 131 -1.64 -7.91 -24.64
N LEU A 132 -1.21 -7.04 -25.57
CA LEU A 132 -1.62 -5.63 -25.57
C LEU A 132 -3.12 -5.48 -25.78
N GLN A 133 -3.73 -6.30 -26.66
CA GLN A 133 -5.18 -6.24 -26.89
C GLN A 133 -6.00 -6.55 -25.63
N LYS A 134 -5.50 -7.43 -24.76
CA LYS A 134 -6.15 -7.74 -23.48
C LYS A 134 -5.94 -6.64 -22.42
N THR A 135 -4.90 -5.83 -22.59
CA THR A 135 -4.47 -4.80 -21.62
C THR A 135 -4.72 -3.37 -22.13
N CYS A 136 -5.55 -3.20 -23.17
CA CYS A 136 -5.93 -1.88 -23.69
C CYS A 136 -6.69 -1.02 -22.68
N GLY A 137 -7.27 -1.64 -21.64
CA GLY A 137 -7.91 -0.96 -20.51
C GLY A 137 -7.03 -0.81 -19.27
N SER A 138 -5.77 -1.28 -19.32
CA SER A 138 -4.81 -1.16 -18.22
C SER A 138 -3.99 0.12 -18.39
N PHE A 139 -3.88 0.92 -17.35
CA PHE A 139 -3.25 2.24 -17.39
C PHE A 139 -2.44 2.46 -16.12
N LEU A 140 -1.21 2.97 -16.24
CA LEU A 140 -0.41 3.32 -15.07
C LEU A 140 -1.14 4.35 -14.22
N ASN A 141 -1.12 4.21 -12.89
CA ASN A 141 -1.58 5.25 -11.97
C ASN A 141 -3.04 5.67 -12.25
N ASN A 142 -3.94 4.70 -12.36
CA ASN A 142 -5.40 4.84 -12.47
C ASN A 142 -6.17 4.41 -11.20
N GLY A 143 -5.45 3.96 -10.17
CA GLY A 143 -6.01 3.48 -8.90
C GLY A 143 -6.50 2.04 -8.91
N LYS A 144 -6.13 1.21 -9.89
CA LYS A 144 -6.43 -0.22 -9.94
C LYS A 144 -5.15 -0.98 -10.19
N CYS A 145 -4.93 -2.09 -9.49
CA CYS A 145 -3.72 -2.87 -9.71
C CYS A 145 -3.79 -3.69 -11.00
N ASP A 146 -3.20 -3.18 -12.08
CA ASP A 146 -2.96 -3.95 -13.30
C ASP A 146 -1.74 -4.86 -13.12
N LEU A 147 -1.95 -6.14 -12.82
CA LEU A 147 -0.87 -7.12 -12.58
C LEU A 147 0.20 -7.18 -13.67
N PHE A 148 -0.16 -6.89 -14.92
CA PHE A 148 0.78 -6.81 -16.03
C PHE A 148 1.77 -5.64 -15.89
N LEU A 149 1.32 -4.52 -15.33
CA LEU A 149 2.10 -3.32 -15.04
C LEU A 149 2.70 -3.32 -13.63
N ASN A 150 2.39 -4.32 -12.82
CA ASN A 150 2.92 -4.48 -11.47
C ASN A 150 4.37 -4.98 -11.45
N THR A 151 5.29 -4.16 -11.96
CA THR A 151 6.72 -4.45 -12.09
C THR A 151 7.54 -3.20 -11.80
N LEU A 152 8.82 -3.37 -11.43
CA LEU A 152 9.71 -2.25 -11.10
C LEU A 152 9.84 -1.22 -12.24
N GLY A 153 9.90 -1.68 -13.50
CA GLY A 153 10.02 -0.79 -14.67
C GLY A 153 8.83 0.15 -14.85
N HIS A 154 7.67 -0.25 -14.31
CA HIS A 154 6.41 0.49 -14.33
C HIS A 154 6.07 1.05 -12.94
N ARG A 155 7.00 0.98 -11.99
CA ARG A 155 6.80 1.41 -10.59
C ARG A 155 5.55 0.80 -9.96
N TYR A 156 5.34 -0.51 -10.15
CA TYR A 156 4.21 -1.24 -9.55
C TYR A 156 2.86 -0.65 -9.97
N ASP A 157 2.68 -0.53 -11.28
CA ASP A 157 1.54 0.13 -11.92
C ASP A 157 1.37 1.61 -11.54
N GLY A 158 2.50 2.33 -11.52
CA GLY A 158 2.54 3.72 -11.06
C GLY A 158 2.28 3.91 -9.57
N GLY A 159 2.26 2.84 -8.79
CA GLY A 159 1.95 2.84 -7.35
C GLY A 159 0.58 2.25 -7.02
N ASP A 160 -0.25 1.91 -8.01
CA ASP A 160 -1.62 1.48 -7.77
C ASP A 160 -1.75 0.14 -7.03
N CYS A 161 -0.73 -0.72 -7.14
CA CYS A 161 -0.74 -2.04 -6.55
C CYS A 161 -0.38 -2.08 -5.06
N CYS A 162 0.00 -0.96 -4.45
CA CYS A 162 0.41 -0.90 -3.06
C CYS A 162 -0.26 0.27 -2.34
N ALA A 163 -0.73 0.03 -1.11
CA ALA A 163 -1.52 1.01 -0.37
C ALA A 163 -0.77 2.31 -0.09
N SER A 164 0.53 2.23 0.22
CA SER A 164 1.35 3.40 0.57
C SER A 164 1.61 4.35 -0.60
N THR A 165 1.52 3.87 -1.84
CA THR A 165 1.83 4.65 -3.05
C THR A 165 0.62 4.96 -3.90
N CYS A 166 -0.52 4.29 -3.68
CA CYS A 166 -1.76 4.54 -4.41
C CYS A 166 -2.51 5.75 -3.84
N ASN A 167 -2.75 6.78 -4.65
CA ASN A 167 -3.33 8.06 -4.24
C ASN A 167 -4.73 8.35 -4.83
N HIS A 168 -5.36 7.36 -5.45
CA HIS A 168 -6.68 7.46 -6.07
C HIS A 168 -7.83 7.05 -5.14
N ALA A 169 -9.05 7.51 -5.44
CA ALA A 169 -10.23 7.17 -4.64
C ALA A 169 -10.67 5.70 -4.76
N ASN A 170 -10.17 4.97 -5.78
CA ASN A 170 -10.49 3.58 -6.08
C ASN A 170 -9.37 2.60 -5.71
N CYS A 171 -8.30 3.05 -5.04
CA CYS A 171 -7.19 2.19 -4.63
C CYS A 171 -7.66 0.93 -3.88
N GLY A 172 -7.12 -0.22 -4.26
CA GLY A 172 -7.42 -1.54 -3.68
C GLY A 172 -8.86 -2.04 -3.90
N ARG A 173 -9.73 -1.28 -4.59
CA ARG A 173 -11.12 -1.71 -4.86
C ARG A 173 -11.16 -2.74 -5.97
N GLY A 174 -11.76 -3.89 -5.66
CA GLY A 174 -11.92 -5.00 -6.62
C GLY A 174 -10.77 -6.00 -6.59
N ASP A 175 -9.66 -5.65 -5.94
CA ASP A 175 -8.56 -6.57 -5.68
C ASP A 175 -8.85 -7.49 -4.48
N GLY A 176 -9.81 -7.13 -3.61
CA GLY A 176 -10.19 -7.91 -2.43
C GLY A 176 -10.87 -9.28 -2.64
N ILE A 177 -10.74 -9.91 -3.81
CA ILE A 177 -11.25 -11.29 -4.01
C ILE A 177 -10.27 -12.26 -3.35
N GLY A 178 -10.76 -13.10 -2.44
CA GLY A 178 -9.90 -14.09 -1.79
C GLY A 178 -9.25 -13.60 -0.50
N ILE A 179 -9.64 -12.42 0.04
CA ILE A 179 -9.18 -11.96 1.36
C ILE A 179 -9.52 -13.05 2.39
N PHE A 180 -8.53 -13.47 3.18
CA PHE A 180 -8.65 -14.62 4.10
C PHE A 180 -9.20 -15.88 3.38
N GLY A 181 -8.91 -16.05 2.08
CA GLY A 181 -9.40 -17.15 1.24
C GLY A 181 -10.91 -17.16 0.96
N SER A 182 -11.65 -16.09 1.25
CA SER A 182 -13.09 -15.99 0.97
C SER A 182 -13.34 -15.59 -0.49
N ASN A 183 -14.20 -16.33 -1.22
CA ASN A 183 -14.44 -16.10 -2.65
C ASN A 183 -15.54 -15.05 -2.93
N GLU A 184 -16.34 -14.70 -1.93
CA GLU A 184 -17.59 -13.93 -2.13
C GLU A 184 -17.52 -12.52 -1.55
N ILE A 185 -16.52 -12.25 -0.70
CA ILE A 185 -16.44 -10.97 0.00
C ILE A 185 -15.62 -9.98 -0.80
N GLN A 186 -16.22 -8.81 -0.99
CA GLN A 186 -15.55 -7.64 -1.57
C GLN A 186 -15.00 -6.77 -0.45
N GLY A 187 -13.76 -6.33 -0.62
CA GLY A 187 -13.09 -5.42 0.28
C GLY A 187 -12.09 -4.54 -0.46
N ILE A 188 -11.38 -3.71 0.30
CA ILE A 188 -10.16 -3.04 -0.15
C ILE A 188 -9.00 -3.90 0.32
N SER A 189 -8.12 -4.31 -0.59
CA SER A 189 -6.87 -5.02 -0.28
C SER A 189 -5.83 -4.72 -1.35
N PHE A 190 -4.56 -4.91 -0.99
CA PHE A 190 -3.38 -4.77 -1.85
C PHE A 190 -2.51 -6.02 -1.79
N HIS A 191 -3.12 -7.21 -1.80
CA HIS A 191 -2.41 -8.50 -1.66
C HIS A 191 -1.46 -8.79 -2.84
N TYR A 192 -1.61 -8.06 -3.95
CA TYR A 192 -0.70 -8.13 -5.09
C TYR A 192 0.48 -7.16 -5.00
N CYS A 193 0.62 -6.40 -3.92
CA CYS A 193 1.78 -5.52 -3.76
C CYS A 193 3.09 -6.33 -3.78
N VAL A 194 4.00 -5.95 -4.68
CA VAL A 194 5.34 -6.56 -4.82
C VAL A 194 6.46 -5.52 -4.78
N ASP A 195 6.17 -4.34 -4.24
CA ASP A 195 7.17 -3.30 -4.03
C ASP A 195 8.17 -3.77 -2.96
N PRO A 196 9.47 -3.92 -3.29
CA PRO A 196 10.50 -4.41 -2.38
C PRO A 196 10.87 -3.40 -1.29
N SER A 197 10.38 -2.15 -1.38
CA SER A 197 10.49 -1.17 -0.29
C SER A 197 9.48 -1.42 0.82
N LEU A 198 8.43 -2.20 0.56
CA LEU A 198 7.43 -2.59 1.54
C LEU A 198 7.74 -3.98 2.10
N VAL A 199 7.27 -4.20 3.31
CA VAL A 199 7.52 -5.40 4.10
C VAL A 199 6.19 -6.06 4.50
N PRO A 200 6.16 -7.39 4.58
CA PRO A 200 4.93 -8.09 4.89
C PRO A 200 4.56 -8.02 6.38
N MET A 201 3.26 -8.12 6.62
CA MET A 201 2.65 -8.32 7.93
C MET A 201 1.46 -9.27 7.75
N THR A 202 1.36 -10.30 8.60
CA THR A 202 0.32 -11.32 8.48
C THR A 202 -0.74 -11.11 9.56
N ILE A 203 -2.00 -11.00 9.13
CA ILE A 203 -3.18 -10.96 10.00
C ILE A 203 -3.76 -12.37 10.05
N PHE A 204 -4.13 -12.84 11.24
CA PHE A 204 -4.74 -14.14 11.43
C PHE A 204 -5.99 -14.01 12.30
N LEU A 205 -7.12 -14.49 11.79
CA LEU A 205 -8.38 -14.49 12.52
C LEU A 205 -8.46 -15.77 13.35
N ASN A 206 -8.07 -15.71 14.63
CA ASN A 206 -8.01 -16.86 15.53
C ASN A 206 -9.37 -17.56 15.68
N LYS A 207 -10.43 -16.76 15.88
CA LYS A 207 -11.80 -17.22 16.10
C LYS A 207 -12.78 -16.15 15.62
N VAL A 208 -13.81 -16.58 14.91
CA VAL A 208 -14.97 -15.74 14.57
C VAL A 208 -16.20 -16.36 15.23
N SER A 209 -16.79 -15.68 16.20
CA SER A 209 -17.91 -16.21 17.00
C SER A 209 -19.10 -15.28 16.96
N SER A 210 -20.31 -15.84 16.85
CA SER A 210 -21.54 -15.06 16.92
C SER A 210 -21.74 -14.51 18.33
N SER A 211 -22.27 -13.30 18.46
CA SER A 211 -22.75 -12.78 19.76
C SER A 211 -23.91 -13.60 20.33
N ARG A 212 -24.54 -14.44 19.51
CA ARG A 212 -25.54 -15.43 19.92
C ARG A 212 -24.98 -16.85 19.99
N ASP A 213 -23.68 -17.03 20.14
CA ASP A 213 -23.13 -18.34 20.51
C ASP A 213 -23.69 -18.74 21.90
N PRO A 214 -24.24 -19.96 22.10
CA PRO A 214 -24.69 -20.42 23.40
C PRO A 214 -23.62 -20.38 24.51
N ASP A 215 -22.35 -20.42 24.13
CA ASP A 215 -21.22 -20.29 25.08
C ASP A 215 -21.00 -18.83 25.51
N VAL A 216 -21.62 -17.87 24.82
CA VAL A 216 -21.45 -16.42 24.97
C VAL A 216 -22.62 -15.78 25.69
N VAL A 217 -23.86 -16.13 25.31
CA VAL A 217 -25.07 -15.49 25.81
C VAL A 217 -25.97 -16.48 26.55
N ASP A 218 -26.31 -16.17 27.79
CA ASP A 218 -27.25 -16.96 28.59
C ASP A 218 -28.68 -16.48 28.34
N VAL A 219 -29.46 -17.28 27.62
CA VAL A 219 -30.85 -16.97 27.25
C VAL A 219 -31.77 -18.07 27.76
N THR A 220 -32.78 -17.68 28.52
CA THR A 220 -33.76 -18.61 29.07
C THR A 220 -34.72 -19.14 27.99
N THR A 221 -35.33 -20.30 28.22
CA THR A 221 -36.33 -20.85 27.30
C THR A 221 -37.51 -19.89 27.06
N VAL A 222 -37.91 -19.12 28.07
CA VAL A 222 -38.99 -18.12 27.95
C VAL A 222 -38.58 -16.99 27.00
N GLN A 223 -37.35 -16.48 27.13
CA GLN A 223 -36.81 -15.46 26.23
C GLN A 223 -36.72 -15.95 24.77
N LEU A 224 -36.33 -17.21 24.56
CA LEU A 224 -36.30 -17.82 23.23
C LEU A 224 -37.70 -17.93 22.61
N GLU A 225 -38.70 -18.34 23.40
CA GLU A 225 -40.11 -18.41 22.97
C GLU A 225 -40.66 -17.01 22.62
N ASP A 226 -40.40 -16.01 23.47
CA ASP A 226 -40.81 -14.62 23.25
C ASP A 226 -40.17 -14.03 22.00
N PHE A 227 -38.85 -14.27 21.80
CA PHE A 227 -38.12 -13.81 20.63
C PHE A 227 -38.67 -14.42 19.34
N TYR A 228 -38.88 -15.75 19.33
CA TYR A 228 -39.44 -16.46 18.18
C TYR A 228 -40.86 -15.96 17.86
N PHE A 229 -41.68 -15.71 18.88
CA PHE A 229 -43.02 -15.15 18.70
C PHE A 229 -43.00 -13.73 18.11
N ALA A 230 -42.04 -12.89 18.53
CA ALA A 230 -41.91 -11.51 18.08
C ALA A 230 -41.33 -11.39 16.66
N HIS A 231 -40.28 -12.16 16.34
CA HIS A 231 -39.51 -11.99 15.10
C HIS A 231 -39.77 -13.08 14.04
N GLY A 232 -40.35 -14.22 14.43
CA GLY A 232 -40.64 -15.34 13.53
C GLY A 232 -39.39 -16.08 13.03
N VAL A 233 -38.22 -15.84 13.63
CA VAL A 233 -36.95 -16.49 13.31
C VAL A 233 -36.38 -17.14 14.56
N ASP A 234 -35.61 -18.21 14.36
CA ASP A 234 -34.94 -18.90 15.46
C ASP A 234 -33.71 -18.09 15.91
N PHE A 235 -33.63 -17.82 17.21
CA PHE A 235 -32.62 -16.97 17.83
C PHE A 235 -31.19 -17.42 17.51
N TRP A 236 -30.94 -18.73 17.48
CA TRP A 236 -29.60 -19.31 17.33
C TRP A 236 -29.16 -19.43 15.86
N THR A 237 -30.12 -19.42 14.92
CA THR A 237 -29.83 -19.59 13.48
C THR A 237 -29.88 -18.28 12.68
N GLU A 238 -30.23 -17.16 13.31
CA GLU A 238 -30.19 -15.86 12.66
C GLU A 238 -28.76 -15.51 12.25
N THR A 239 -28.57 -15.17 10.97
CA THR A 239 -27.25 -14.85 10.41
C THR A 239 -26.71 -13.56 11.04
N PRO A 240 -25.53 -13.59 11.69
CA PRO A 240 -24.95 -12.39 12.25
C PRO A 240 -24.55 -11.37 11.19
N VAL A 241 -24.65 -10.09 11.55
CA VAL A 241 -24.15 -8.98 10.73
C VAL A 241 -22.62 -9.01 10.72
N GLY A 242 -22.05 -8.88 9.52
CA GLY A 242 -20.61 -8.77 9.28
C GLY A 242 -19.96 -7.70 10.14
N ALA A 243 -18.91 -8.06 10.88
CA ALA A 243 -18.04 -7.07 11.53
C ALA A 243 -17.17 -6.39 10.47
N PHE A 244 -17.05 -5.07 10.50
CA PHE A 244 -16.17 -4.35 9.59
C PHE A 244 -14.75 -4.29 10.17
N PHE A 245 -13.81 -4.99 9.55
CA PHE A 245 -12.40 -5.05 9.94
C PHE A 245 -11.59 -4.13 9.04
N ASN A 246 -10.84 -3.20 9.65
CA ASN A 246 -10.04 -2.21 8.95
C ASN A 246 -8.62 -2.16 9.53
N VAL A 247 -7.62 -2.06 8.65
CA VAL A 247 -6.23 -1.82 8.99
C VAL A 247 -5.76 -0.60 8.22
N ASP A 248 -5.41 0.44 8.97
CA ASP A 248 -4.79 1.66 8.46
C ASP A 248 -3.33 1.68 8.91
N CYS A 249 -2.40 2.03 8.03
CA CYS A 249 -1.01 2.26 8.39
C CYS A 249 -0.52 3.56 7.77
N ASP A 250 0.07 4.43 8.60
CA ASP A 250 0.59 5.75 8.22
C ASP A 250 -0.44 6.63 7.47
N GLY A 251 -1.74 6.45 7.76
CA GLY A 251 -2.85 7.17 7.13
C GLY A 251 -3.34 6.55 5.81
N ALA A 252 -2.84 5.38 5.43
CA ALA A 252 -3.29 4.62 4.27
C ALA A 252 -4.13 3.41 4.70
N ASN A 253 -5.32 3.26 4.10
CA ASN A 253 -6.17 2.08 4.30
C ASN A 253 -5.57 0.88 3.57
N ILE A 254 -4.96 -0.04 4.32
CA ILE A 254 -4.27 -1.22 3.80
C ILE A 254 -5.25 -2.37 3.54
N LEU A 255 -6.24 -2.54 4.43
CA LEU A 255 -7.22 -3.60 4.36
C LEU A 255 -8.55 -3.11 4.94
N SER A 256 -9.63 -3.28 4.20
CA SER A 256 -10.99 -3.07 4.71
C SER A 256 -11.92 -4.16 4.21
N VAL A 257 -12.52 -4.93 5.11
CA VAL A 257 -13.32 -6.10 4.76
C VAL A 257 -14.41 -6.37 5.80
N TYR A 258 -15.55 -6.90 5.35
CA TYR A 258 -16.55 -7.46 6.27
C TYR A 258 -16.18 -8.90 6.60
N ILE A 259 -16.09 -9.22 7.88
CA ILE A 259 -15.71 -10.56 8.35
C ILE A 259 -16.91 -11.49 8.34
N ASP A 260 -16.65 -12.71 7.87
CA ASP A 260 -17.55 -13.86 7.93
C ASP A 260 -16.85 -15.06 8.60
N ASP A 261 -17.64 -16.07 8.99
CA ASP A 261 -17.14 -17.25 9.72
C ASP A 261 -16.20 -18.14 8.88
N SER A 262 -16.29 -18.11 7.55
CA SER A 262 -15.40 -18.85 6.65
C SER A 262 -13.96 -18.33 6.64
N MET A 263 -13.73 -17.12 7.15
CA MET A 263 -12.40 -16.51 7.28
C MET A 263 -11.64 -16.98 8.53
N GLU A 264 -12.29 -17.69 9.45
CA GLU A 264 -11.64 -18.20 10.67
C GLU A 264 -10.44 -19.10 10.32
N LYS A 265 -9.34 -18.90 11.05
CA LYS A 265 -8.06 -19.62 10.94
C LYS A 265 -7.39 -19.51 9.57
N ARG A 266 -7.71 -18.46 8.83
CA ARG A 266 -7.05 -18.15 7.56
C ARG A 266 -6.19 -16.91 7.74
N PRO A 267 -4.92 -16.95 7.29
CA PRO A 267 -4.07 -15.77 7.29
C PRO A 267 -4.39 -14.88 6.08
N GLU A 268 -4.15 -13.58 6.23
CA GLU A 268 -4.03 -12.61 5.14
C GLU A 268 -2.70 -11.88 5.31
N THR A 269 -1.92 -11.78 4.25
CA THR A 269 -0.67 -11.00 4.27
C THR A 269 -0.91 -9.66 3.60
N ILE A 270 -0.60 -8.59 4.34
CA ILE A 270 -0.60 -7.22 3.83
C ILE A 270 0.83 -6.68 3.78
N PHE A 271 1.06 -5.62 3.01
CA PHE A 271 2.36 -4.99 2.82
C PHE A 271 2.32 -3.55 3.28
N VAL A 272 3.30 -3.17 4.11
CA VAL A 272 3.38 -1.85 4.77
C VAL A 272 4.81 -1.31 4.70
N GLU A 273 5.02 -0.04 5.02
CA GLU A 273 6.38 0.50 5.14
C GLU A 273 7.13 -0.13 6.34
N ASP A 274 8.45 -0.26 6.21
CA ASP A 274 9.29 -0.79 7.29
C ASP A 274 9.39 0.24 8.43
N GLY A 275 8.71 -0.03 9.55
CA GLY A 275 8.56 0.93 10.65
C GLY A 275 7.17 1.56 10.78
N ALA A 276 6.20 1.14 9.95
CA ALA A 276 4.88 1.73 9.88
C ALA A 276 4.13 1.79 11.22
N HIS A 277 3.40 2.89 11.44
CA HIS A 277 2.44 3.03 12.52
C HIS A 277 1.07 2.59 12.03
N CYS A 278 0.52 1.55 12.62
CA CYS A 278 -0.71 0.94 12.20
C CYS A 278 -1.79 1.04 13.26
N GLU A 279 -3.04 1.09 12.79
CA GLU A 279 -4.25 1.03 13.58
C GLU A 279 -5.16 -0.06 13.01
N VAL A 280 -5.63 -0.93 13.89
CA VAL A 280 -6.64 -1.94 13.55
C VAL A 280 -7.91 -1.57 14.26
N SER A 281 -9.00 -1.55 13.51
CA SER A 281 -10.33 -1.34 14.05
C SER A 281 -11.29 -2.44 13.61
N VAL A 282 -12.14 -2.86 14.53
CA VAL A 282 -13.19 -3.84 14.27
C VAL A 282 -14.52 -3.24 14.73
N SER A 283 -15.31 -2.76 13.77
CA SER A 283 -16.58 -2.10 14.05
C SER A 283 -17.75 -3.07 13.90
N ASN A 284 -18.45 -3.31 15.00
CA ASN A 284 -19.70 -4.07 15.00
C ASN A 284 -20.87 -3.08 14.90
N ILE A 285 -21.60 -3.05 13.79
CA ILE A 285 -22.54 -1.96 13.43
C ILE A 285 -23.91 -2.10 14.11
N THR A 286 -24.02 -2.67 15.31
CA THR A 286 -25.33 -2.82 15.98
C THR A 286 -25.55 -1.81 17.09
N ASP A 287 -26.84 -1.56 17.36
CA ASP A 287 -27.33 -0.55 18.30
C ASP A 287 -26.68 -0.72 19.69
N THR A 288 -26.17 0.37 20.25
CA THR A 288 -25.31 0.41 21.45
C THR A 288 -25.94 -0.12 22.75
N ASN A 289 -27.21 -0.49 22.74
CA ASN A 289 -27.87 -1.08 23.90
C ASN A 289 -27.60 -2.57 23.87
N ASN A 290 -26.72 -3.07 24.73
CA ASN A 290 -26.26 -4.46 24.77
C ASN A 290 -27.36 -5.44 25.26
N ASP A 291 -28.52 -5.44 24.61
CA ASP A 291 -29.65 -6.31 24.92
C ASP A 291 -29.51 -7.65 24.19
N TRP A 292 -29.94 -8.71 24.89
CA TRP A 292 -29.84 -10.10 24.41
C TRP A 292 -30.64 -10.35 23.12
N ASP A 293 -31.66 -9.54 22.83
CA ASP A 293 -32.54 -9.65 21.65
C ASP A 293 -32.06 -8.80 20.46
N ASN A 294 -30.89 -8.16 20.57
CA ASN A 294 -30.29 -7.43 19.46
C ASN A 294 -30.00 -8.32 18.24
N THR A 295 -29.85 -7.65 17.09
CA THR A 295 -29.32 -8.27 15.88
C THR A 295 -27.97 -8.91 16.17
N PRO A 296 -27.77 -10.21 15.81
CA PRO A 296 -26.52 -10.89 16.08
C PRO A 296 -25.38 -10.24 15.30
N ILE A 297 -24.18 -10.23 15.89
CA ILE A 297 -22.95 -9.72 15.27
C ILE A 297 -21.84 -10.76 15.34
N TRP A 298 -20.87 -10.64 14.46
CA TRP A 298 -19.62 -11.39 14.59
C TRP A 298 -18.67 -10.70 15.57
N TRP A 299 -18.16 -11.45 16.53
CA TRP A 299 -16.98 -11.08 17.30
C TRP A 299 -15.75 -11.75 16.70
N VAL A 300 -14.68 -10.97 16.64
CA VAL A 300 -13.44 -11.34 15.96
C VAL A 300 -12.33 -11.34 16.98
N ASN A 301 -11.70 -12.49 17.16
CA ASN A 301 -10.41 -12.62 17.82
C ASN A 301 -9.35 -12.71 16.74
N TYR A 302 -8.37 -11.81 16.78
CA TYR A 302 -7.33 -11.71 15.76
C TYR A 302 -5.94 -11.55 16.39
N THR A 303 -4.92 -11.97 15.65
CA THR A 303 -3.51 -11.74 15.95
C THR A 303 -2.83 -11.21 14.70
N ILE A 304 -1.93 -10.25 14.88
CA ILE A 304 -1.11 -9.68 13.82
C ILE A 304 0.34 -10.08 14.10
N PHE A 305 1.00 -10.57 13.06
CA PHE A 305 2.35 -11.08 13.11
C PHE A 305 3.28 -10.27 12.23
N HIS A 306 4.51 -10.10 12.70
CA HIS A 306 5.57 -9.47 11.95
C HIS A 306 6.09 -10.42 10.86
N GLY A 307 5.99 -10.01 9.61
CA GLY A 307 6.47 -10.77 8.46
C GLY A 307 5.38 -11.61 7.79
N ASN A 308 5.81 -12.69 7.13
CA ASN A 308 4.97 -13.64 6.37
C ASN A 308 4.59 -14.90 7.16
N ASP A 309 5.05 -15.02 8.41
CA ASP A 309 4.83 -16.17 9.26
C ASP A 309 4.02 -15.79 10.51
N THR A 310 3.68 -16.79 11.32
CA THR A 310 2.91 -16.60 12.56
C THR A 310 3.80 -16.75 13.80
N VAL A 311 5.09 -16.39 13.71
CA VAL A 311 6.07 -16.62 14.79
C VAL A 311 6.19 -15.42 15.71
N ASN A 312 6.24 -14.21 15.14
CA ASN A 312 6.51 -12.98 15.89
C ASN A 312 5.22 -12.17 16.04
N GLU A 313 4.45 -12.43 17.09
CA GLU A 313 3.23 -11.68 17.39
C GLU A 313 3.57 -10.21 17.70
N ILE A 314 2.93 -9.31 16.97
CA ILE A 314 2.95 -7.87 17.24
C ILE A 314 1.88 -7.55 18.28
N ILE A 315 0.64 -7.95 17.99
CA ILE A 315 -0.51 -7.66 18.83
C ILE A 315 -1.63 -8.66 18.60
N SER A 316 -2.46 -8.87 19.61
CA SER A 316 -3.71 -9.61 19.53
C SER A 316 -4.86 -8.78 20.12
N GLY A 317 -6.07 -9.00 19.59
CA GLY A 317 -7.25 -8.24 19.95
C GLY A 317 -8.53 -9.06 19.91
N PHE A 318 -9.53 -8.59 20.63
CA PHE A 318 -10.88 -9.14 20.62
C PHE A 318 -11.91 -8.01 20.51
N SER A 319 -12.71 -8.04 19.44
CA SER A 319 -13.66 -6.98 19.12
C SER A 319 -14.83 -6.83 20.10
N GLY A 320 -15.00 -7.76 21.05
CA GLY A 320 -15.96 -7.60 22.15
C GLY A 320 -15.45 -6.77 23.32
N HIS A 321 -14.17 -6.37 23.33
CA HIS A 321 -13.57 -5.57 24.41
C HIS A 321 -12.94 -4.27 23.92
N GLN A 322 -12.43 -4.26 22.69
CA GLN A 322 -11.71 -3.13 22.12
C GLN A 322 -12.11 -2.97 20.66
N ASP A 323 -12.55 -1.76 20.30
CA ASP A 323 -12.94 -1.44 18.92
C ASP A 323 -11.74 -1.04 18.06
N MET A 324 -10.64 -0.62 18.69
CA MET A 324 -9.47 -0.05 18.04
C MET A 324 -8.19 -0.31 18.84
N ILE A 325 -7.11 -0.66 18.13
CA ILE A 325 -5.79 -0.91 18.70
C ILE A 325 -4.72 -0.34 17.77
N SER A 326 -3.81 0.47 18.30
CA SER A 326 -2.67 1.02 17.55
C SER A 326 -1.36 0.32 17.93
N PHE A 327 -0.45 0.17 16.97
CA PHE A 327 0.88 -0.40 17.19
C PHE A 327 1.88 0.16 16.17
N GLN A 328 3.16 0.06 16.48
CA GLN A 328 4.24 0.37 15.54
C GLN A 328 4.98 -0.91 15.20
N ARG A 329 5.17 -1.17 13.90
CA ARG A 329 5.98 -2.29 13.45
C ARG A 329 7.46 -1.96 13.70
N ILE A 330 8.19 -2.85 14.37
CA ILE A 330 9.65 -2.71 14.54
C ILE A 330 10.31 -2.90 13.17
N PRO A 331 11.18 -1.99 12.70
CA PRO A 331 11.84 -2.16 11.42
C PRO A 331 12.77 -3.38 11.38
N ASP A 332 12.84 -4.08 10.24
CA ASP A 332 13.58 -5.35 10.08
C ASP A 332 15.06 -5.19 10.42
N CYS A 333 15.61 -4.01 10.14
CA CYS A 333 17.00 -3.70 10.39
C CYS A 333 17.36 -3.67 11.89
N TYR A 334 16.41 -3.34 12.78
CA TYR A 334 16.63 -3.43 14.24
C TYR A 334 16.72 -4.89 14.67
N PHE A 335 15.80 -5.74 14.20
CA PHE A 335 15.86 -7.19 14.48
C PHE A 335 17.15 -7.80 13.98
N LYS A 336 17.58 -7.46 12.76
CA LYS A 336 18.85 -7.94 12.22
C LYS A 336 20.07 -7.52 13.07
N THR A 337 20.05 -6.29 13.58
CA THR A 337 21.19 -5.73 14.34
C THR A 337 21.20 -6.21 15.79
N LEU A 338 20.02 -6.44 16.38
CA LEU A 338 19.86 -6.73 17.81
C LEU A 338 19.54 -8.20 18.12
N ILE A 339 19.49 -9.08 17.12
CA ILE A 339 19.10 -10.50 17.26
C ILE A 339 19.85 -11.26 18.36
N ASP A 340 21.11 -10.91 18.62
CA ASP A 340 21.94 -11.55 19.66
C ASP A 340 21.65 -11.01 21.08
N TYR A 341 20.89 -9.92 21.21
CA TYR A 341 20.64 -9.20 22.45
C TYR A 341 19.18 -9.20 22.88
N ILE A 342 18.25 -9.41 21.94
CA ILE A 342 16.81 -9.48 22.21
C ILE A 342 16.22 -10.82 21.78
N ASN A 343 15.18 -11.26 22.48
CA ASN A 343 14.36 -12.35 21.99
C ASN A 343 13.30 -11.81 21.03
N ILE A 344 13.51 -12.02 19.72
CA ILE A 344 12.63 -11.51 18.65
C ILE A 344 11.18 -11.98 18.84
N SER A 345 10.96 -13.22 19.31
CA SER A 345 9.61 -13.77 19.48
C SER A 345 8.79 -13.08 20.56
N THR A 346 9.42 -12.30 21.42
CA THR A 346 8.76 -11.54 22.49
C THR A 346 9.06 -10.04 22.41
N ALA A 347 9.59 -9.56 21.28
CA ALA A 347 10.05 -8.17 21.16
C ALA A 347 8.92 -7.13 21.26
N TYR A 348 7.69 -7.50 20.89
CA TYR A 348 6.52 -6.63 21.00
C TYR A 348 5.76 -6.78 22.32
N THR A 349 5.76 -7.98 22.91
CA THR A 349 4.83 -8.35 23.99
C THR A 349 5.49 -8.40 25.37
N ALA A 350 6.82 -8.56 25.44
CA ALA A 350 7.50 -8.56 26.72
C ALA A 350 7.51 -7.16 27.33
N GLN A 351 7.24 -7.06 28.63
CA GLN A 351 7.43 -5.83 29.41
C GLN A 351 8.80 -5.90 30.08
N THR A 352 9.85 -5.59 29.32
CA THR A 352 11.24 -5.64 29.80
C THR A 352 11.97 -4.34 29.49
N HIS A 353 13.03 -4.05 30.23
CA HIS A 353 13.89 -2.90 29.94
C HIS A 353 14.51 -2.95 28.53
N PHE A 354 14.69 -4.15 27.94
CA PHE A 354 15.17 -4.29 26.56
C PHE A 354 14.12 -3.89 25.53
N THR A 355 12.84 -4.21 25.76
CA THR A 355 11.75 -3.82 24.86
C THR A 355 11.48 -2.32 24.96
N ASP A 356 11.53 -1.74 26.16
CA ASP A 356 11.41 -0.29 26.35
C ASP A 356 12.55 0.46 25.65
N ALA A 357 13.79 -0.06 25.77
CA ALA A 357 14.96 0.45 25.07
C ALA A 357 14.82 0.39 23.54
N LEU A 358 14.26 -0.71 23.03
CA LEU A 358 14.01 -0.89 21.60
C LEU A 358 12.98 0.11 21.09
N PHE A 359 11.83 0.23 21.76
CA PHE A 359 10.79 1.19 21.39
C PHE A 359 11.27 2.63 21.49
N TRP A 360 12.11 2.97 22.48
CA TRP A 360 12.72 4.29 22.58
C TRP A 360 13.61 4.61 21.38
N LEU A 361 14.43 3.65 20.92
CA LEU A 361 15.27 3.86 19.73
C LEU A 361 14.44 4.03 18.46
N ILE A 362 13.39 3.22 18.30
CA ILE A 362 12.54 3.26 17.11
C ILE A 362 11.80 4.59 17.00
N ASN A 363 11.41 5.17 18.14
CA ASN A 363 10.76 6.47 18.22
C ASN A 363 11.74 7.66 18.25
N ASP A 364 13.05 7.42 18.23
CA ASP A 364 14.06 8.47 18.15
C ASP A 364 14.41 8.76 16.69
N ASP A 365 13.83 9.84 16.15
CA ASP A 365 14.03 10.32 14.78
C ASP A 365 15.47 10.79 14.47
N SER A 366 16.35 10.84 15.48
CA SER A 366 17.75 11.23 15.28
C SER A 366 18.51 10.27 14.37
N ASP A 367 19.53 10.78 13.69
CA ASP A 367 20.42 9.95 12.88
C ASP A 367 21.18 8.89 13.72
N TYR A 368 21.24 9.06 15.05
CA TYR A 368 22.01 8.23 15.96
C TYR A 368 21.30 6.94 16.40
N SER A 369 19.98 6.87 16.22
CA SER A 369 19.19 5.66 16.50
C SER A 369 18.89 4.85 15.24
N ARG A 370 19.22 5.37 14.05
CA ARG A 370 18.98 4.65 12.78
C ARG A 370 19.80 3.36 12.71
N CYS A 371 19.26 2.36 12.03
CA CYS A 371 19.90 1.06 11.81
C CYS A 371 21.30 1.09 11.16
N ASN A 372 21.60 2.15 10.42
CA ASN A 372 22.90 2.32 9.78
C ASN A 372 23.93 3.01 10.68
N ASP A 373 23.53 3.45 11.87
CA ASP A 373 24.44 4.06 12.83
C ASP A 373 25.39 3.00 13.40
N PRO A 374 26.71 3.22 13.33
CA PRO A 374 27.70 2.24 13.80
C PRO A 374 27.67 2.03 15.32
N PHE A 375 27.02 2.90 16.08
CA PHE A 375 26.89 2.84 17.53
C PHE A 375 25.48 2.44 18.00
N LEU A 376 24.60 1.95 17.12
CA LEU A 376 23.24 1.54 17.50
C LEU A 376 23.23 0.52 18.65
N ILE A 377 24.09 -0.50 18.60
CA ILE A 377 24.18 -1.52 19.68
C ILE A 377 24.60 -0.89 21.01
N GLU A 378 25.54 0.06 20.96
CA GLU A 378 26.01 0.79 22.15
C GLU A 378 24.88 1.64 22.74
N ARG A 379 24.15 2.35 21.87
CA ARG A 379 22.99 3.16 22.24
C ARG A 379 21.87 2.31 22.83
N PHE A 380 21.59 1.14 22.23
CA PHE A 380 20.65 0.14 22.76
C PHE A 380 21.05 -0.39 24.14
N ALA A 381 22.34 -0.68 24.35
CA ALA A 381 22.82 -1.14 25.65
C ALA A 381 22.65 -0.06 26.73
N LEU A 382 22.92 1.21 26.41
CA LEU A 382 22.75 2.31 27.35
C LEU A 382 21.27 2.60 27.66
N SER A 383 20.39 2.61 26.66
CA SER A 383 18.96 2.76 26.90
C SER A 383 18.40 1.57 27.70
N SER A 384 18.87 0.35 27.45
CA SER A 384 18.51 -0.83 28.25
C SER A 384 18.92 -0.67 29.72
N ILE A 385 20.11 -0.12 30.00
CA ILE A 385 20.56 0.19 31.38
C ILE A 385 19.67 1.27 31.99
N TYR A 386 19.33 2.31 31.22
CA TYR A 386 18.43 3.38 31.66
C TYR A 386 17.07 2.82 32.11
N PHE A 387 16.43 1.99 31.28
CA PHE A 387 15.12 1.41 31.62
C PHE A 387 15.19 0.36 32.74
N ALA A 388 16.34 -0.32 32.90
CA ALA A 388 16.53 -1.27 34.00
C ALA A 388 16.72 -0.58 35.36
N ALA A 389 17.31 0.62 35.38
CA ALA A 389 17.61 1.37 36.59
C ALA A 389 17.53 2.89 36.32
N PRO A 390 16.32 3.45 36.21
CA PRO A 390 16.16 4.89 35.97
C PRO A 390 16.78 5.65 37.15
N ALA A 391 17.74 6.52 36.86
CA ALA A 391 18.38 7.34 37.89
C ALA A 391 17.37 8.36 38.38
N LEU A 392 16.71 8.07 39.50
CA LEU A 392 15.79 9.03 40.13
C LEU A 392 16.60 10.20 40.71
N PRO A 393 16.15 11.46 40.55
CA PRO A 393 16.76 12.58 41.25
C PRO A 393 16.72 12.33 42.76
N ALA A 394 17.81 12.68 43.46
CA ALA A 394 17.89 12.59 44.92
C ALA A 394 16.75 13.32 45.67
N SER A 395 16.08 14.28 45.02
CA SER A 395 14.90 14.98 45.55
C SER A 395 13.63 14.13 45.60
N VAL A 396 13.49 13.10 44.75
CA VAL A 396 12.32 12.20 44.71
C VAL A 396 12.50 11.00 45.65
N ALA A 397 13.74 10.52 45.80
CA ALA A 397 14.09 9.42 46.71
C ALA A 397 13.80 9.72 48.20
N LEU A 398 13.64 10.99 48.58
CA LEU A 398 13.31 11.42 49.95
C LEU A 398 11.81 11.45 50.26
N LEU A 399 10.93 11.20 49.28
CA LEU A 399 9.47 11.29 49.44
C LEU A 399 8.75 9.94 49.33
N SER A 400 9.44 8.83 49.05
CA SER A 400 8.81 7.57 48.62
C SER A 400 8.55 6.53 49.71
N ASP A 401 8.35 6.90 50.98
CA ASP A 401 8.18 5.88 52.05
C ASP A 401 6.73 5.45 52.34
N THR A 402 5.67 6.05 51.75
CA THR A 402 4.29 5.64 52.11
C THR A 402 3.16 5.76 51.07
N THR A 403 3.41 6.14 49.81
CA THR A 403 2.32 6.22 48.83
C THR A 403 2.76 5.67 47.48
N GLU A 404 2.04 4.66 46.99
CA GLU A 404 2.00 4.28 45.57
C GLU A 404 1.57 5.52 44.77
N LEU A 405 2.56 6.33 44.40
CA LEU A 405 2.40 7.42 43.47
C LEU A 405 2.31 6.77 42.09
N GLU A 406 1.13 6.82 41.50
CA GLU A 406 0.98 6.74 40.05
C GLU A 406 1.89 7.81 39.46
N ILE A 407 3.06 7.38 38.97
CA ILE A 407 3.98 8.23 38.23
C ILE A 407 3.24 8.54 36.92
N SER A 408 2.54 9.68 36.89
CA SER A 408 1.94 10.18 35.67
C SER A 408 3.04 10.31 34.62
N GLU A 409 2.74 9.88 33.40
CA GLU A 409 3.63 9.93 32.26
C GLU A 409 4.48 11.22 32.21
N HIS A 410 5.80 11.01 32.21
CA HIS A 410 6.76 11.80 31.45
C HIS A 410 6.81 13.31 31.75
N SER A 411 7.30 13.70 32.94
CA SER A 411 8.09 14.94 33.00
C SER A 411 9.44 14.67 32.35
N GLU A 412 9.67 15.17 31.14
CA GLU A 412 10.93 15.06 30.37
C GLU A 412 12.19 15.55 31.12
N GLU A 413 12.03 16.19 32.27
CA GLU A 413 13.11 16.86 33.00
C GLU A 413 14.12 15.93 33.70
N ASN A 414 13.93 14.60 33.71
CA ASN A 414 14.79 13.68 34.48
C ASN A 414 15.36 12.46 33.69
N VAL A 415 15.33 12.51 32.36
CA VAL A 415 15.87 11.43 31.51
C VAL A 415 17.35 11.72 31.21
N TRP A 416 18.28 10.81 31.56
CA TRP A 416 19.72 11.01 31.26
C TRP A 416 20.13 10.51 29.87
N ILE A 417 19.23 9.82 29.17
CA ILE A 417 19.33 9.54 27.74
C ILE A 417 18.57 10.62 26.95
N SER A 418 19.02 10.95 25.74
CA SER A 418 18.37 11.92 24.87
C SER A 418 18.56 11.58 23.39
N THR A 419 17.86 12.30 22.51
CA THR A 419 17.99 12.15 21.04
C THR A 419 19.35 12.66 20.49
N ASP A 420 20.18 13.32 21.31
CA ASP A 420 21.56 13.65 20.93
C ASP A 420 22.45 12.39 20.83
N HIS A 421 23.59 12.52 20.17
CA HIS A 421 24.64 11.50 20.16
C HIS A 421 25.01 11.11 21.60
N GLN A 422 25.14 9.81 21.89
CA GLN A 422 25.29 9.29 23.26
C GLN A 422 26.49 9.86 24.03
N CYS A 423 27.57 10.20 23.32
CA CYS A 423 28.73 10.92 23.86
C CYS A 423 28.47 12.36 24.33
N ARG A 424 27.27 12.90 24.13
CA ARG A 424 26.83 14.18 24.68
C ARG A 424 25.97 14.02 25.92
N TRP A 425 25.57 12.79 26.27
CA TRP A 425 24.83 12.52 27.48
C TRP A 425 25.73 12.75 28.70
N GLU A 426 25.21 13.41 29.73
CA GLU A 426 25.99 13.93 30.86
C GLU A 426 26.82 12.85 31.58
N ASN A 427 26.30 11.62 31.62
CA ASN A 427 26.89 10.50 32.35
C ASN A 427 27.81 9.62 31.49
N ILE A 428 28.02 9.96 30.21
CA ILE A 428 28.77 9.15 29.26
C ILE A 428 30.13 9.78 28.94
N VAL A 429 31.19 8.99 29.06
CA VAL A 429 32.52 9.35 28.57
C VAL A 429 32.81 8.53 27.33
N CYS A 430 33.18 9.21 26.25
CA CYS A 430 33.53 8.56 24.98
C CYS A 430 34.98 8.81 24.57
N ASN A 431 35.49 7.86 23.78
CA ASN A 431 36.76 7.97 23.08
C ASN A 431 36.53 7.63 21.60
N ASN A 432 36.86 8.57 20.71
CA ASN A 432 36.62 8.45 19.26
C ASN A 432 35.17 8.09 18.89
N GLY A 433 34.19 8.58 19.65
CA GLY A 433 32.76 8.38 19.38
C GLY A 433 32.15 7.12 20.00
N SER A 434 32.96 6.20 20.53
CA SER A 434 32.47 5.03 21.29
C SER A 434 32.51 5.30 22.79
N VAL A 435 31.53 4.78 23.52
CA VAL A 435 31.45 4.81 24.98
C VAL A 435 32.60 4.03 25.60
N GLU A 436 33.38 4.73 26.42
CA GLU A 436 34.45 4.15 27.24
C GLU A 436 33.96 3.89 28.67
N SER A 437 33.11 4.76 29.22
CA SER A 437 32.53 4.56 30.55
C SER A 437 31.18 5.28 30.74
N LEU A 438 30.35 4.70 31.61
CA LEU A 438 29.11 5.27 32.12
C LEU A 438 29.28 5.56 33.61
N THR A 439 29.07 6.81 34.02
CA THR A 439 29.12 7.24 35.42
C THR A 439 27.71 7.55 35.92
N VAL A 440 27.04 6.57 36.53
CA VAL A 440 25.73 6.80 37.15
C VAL A 440 25.94 7.44 38.53
N ARG A 441 25.52 8.69 38.70
CA ARG A 441 25.50 9.35 40.02
C ARG A 441 24.18 9.00 40.70
N TYR A 442 24.27 8.20 41.77
CA TYR A 442 23.17 7.91 42.68
C TYR A 442 23.05 8.98 43.78
#